data_AF-A0A819B570-F1
#
_entry.id   AF-A0A819B570-F1
#
_cell.length_a   1.000
_cell.length_b   1.000
_cell.length_c   1.000
_cell.angle_alpha   90.00
_cell.angle_beta   90.00
_cell.angle_gamma   90.00
#
_symmetry.space_group_name_H-M   'P 1'
#
loop_
_entity.id
_entity.type
_entity.pdbx_description
1 polymer ?
#
loop_
_entity_poly.entity_id
_entity_poly.type
_entity_poly.pdbx_seq_one_letter_code
_entity_poly.pdbx_strand_id
1 'polypeptide(L)'
;MQGRILLVFLLSTTFTEGFLFSSSPKCQIKKYKTNTYITGDPLLIHEDFHERVKPLENLAKTCQVRLYIRGSYYQLPNPADQVLVSDADLVIGHGFQFEIRDENNAILCNKMCLSKNPTDIPAVNCFLQGVINHGLTWSKYNTDAISDGTYAANTVGYHTLKTDVQTRCKDEKLKRQLFRALRKMSIEENEEKK
;
A
#
# COMPACT_ATOMS: atom_id res chain seq x y z
N MET A 1 -21.60 33.94 71.35
CA MET A 1 -20.52 33.44 70.47
C MET A 1 -20.78 31.97 70.19
N GLN A 2 -21.22 31.63 68.97
CA GLN A 2 -21.17 30.27 68.44
C GLN A 2 -21.47 30.37 66.94
N GLY A 3 -20.41 30.40 66.15
CA GLY A 3 -20.46 30.41 64.69
C GLY A 3 -20.82 29.02 64.17
N ARG A 4 -21.72 28.98 63.19
CA ARG A 4 -21.94 27.79 62.35
C ARG A 4 -21.46 28.15 60.95
N ILE A 5 -20.32 27.57 60.59
CA ILE A 5 -19.76 27.58 59.24
C ILE A 5 -20.59 26.60 58.42
N LEU A 6 -21.30 27.11 57.42
CA LEU A 6 -22.01 26.30 56.43
C LEU A 6 -21.00 25.97 55.32
N LEU A 7 -20.55 24.71 55.27
CA LEU A 7 -19.62 24.21 54.25
C LEU A 7 -20.45 23.72 53.06
N VAL A 8 -20.46 24.52 51.98
CA VAL A 8 -21.07 24.16 50.70
C VAL A 8 -20.09 23.27 49.93
N PHE A 9 -20.36 21.97 49.85
CA PHE A 9 -19.65 21.06 48.97
C PHE A 9 -20.21 21.17 47.55
N LEU A 10 -19.54 21.97 46.71
CA LEU A 10 -19.71 21.95 45.26
C LEU A 10 -19.02 20.68 44.72
N LEU A 11 -19.81 19.65 44.43
CA LEU A 11 -19.38 18.50 43.63
C LEU A 11 -19.27 18.94 42.16
N SER A 12 -18.11 19.48 41.79
CA SER A 12 -17.72 19.61 40.38
C SER A 12 -17.30 18.23 39.87
N THR A 13 -18.24 17.49 39.27
CA THR A 13 -17.93 16.33 38.43
C THR A 13 -17.26 16.85 37.16
N THR A 14 -15.92 16.91 37.17
CA THR A 14 -15.15 17.11 35.95
C THR A 14 -15.38 15.89 35.06
N PHE A 15 -16.20 16.06 34.02
CA PHE A 15 -16.17 15.19 32.86
C PHE A 15 -14.79 15.35 32.21
N THR A 16 -13.81 14.59 32.69
CA THR A 16 -12.69 14.22 31.84
C THR A 16 -13.24 13.20 30.87
N GLU A 17 -13.90 13.67 29.81
CA GLU A 17 -13.95 12.92 28.57
C GLU A 17 -12.50 12.77 28.12
N GLY A 18 -11.86 11.72 28.61
CA GLY A 18 -10.71 11.14 27.97
C GLY A 18 -11.20 10.72 26.59
N PHE A 19 -11.09 11.63 25.63
CA PHE A 19 -11.08 11.32 24.23
C PHE A 19 -9.93 10.32 24.06
N LEU A 20 -10.28 9.04 24.14
CA LEU A 20 -9.40 7.92 23.87
C LEU A 20 -9.06 8.01 22.39
N PHE A 21 -8.07 8.85 22.07
CA PHE A 21 -7.29 8.72 20.85
C PHE A 21 -6.47 7.44 20.99
N SER A 22 -7.14 6.30 20.98
CA SER A 22 -6.52 5.04 20.57
C SER A 22 -5.95 5.33 19.18
N SER A 23 -4.63 5.42 19.10
CA SER A 23 -3.92 5.54 17.84
C SER A 23 -4.13 4.23 17.09
N SER A 24 -5.28 4.13 16.42
CA SER A 24 -5.57 3.02 15.53
C SER A 24 -4.36 2.86 14.61
N PRO A 25 -3.82 1.65 14.48
CA PRO A 25 -2.63 1.45 13.69
C PRO A 25 -2.82 1.98 12.26
N LYS A 26 -1.78 2.66 11.76
CA LYS A 26 -1.80 3.31 10.44
C LYS A 26 -1.77 2.26 9.33
N CYS A 27 -2.37 2.57 8.19
CA CYS A 27 -2.24 1.78 6.96
C CYS A 27 -0.76 1.67 6.58
N GLN A 28 -0.29 0.43 6.44
CA GLN A 28 1.10 0.12 6.10
C GLN A 28 1.36 0.17 4.60
N ILE A 29 0.31 0.24 3.78
CA ILE A 29 0.45 0.49 2.36
C ILE A 29 0.79 1.95 2.11
N LYS A 30 1.92 2.18 1.45
CA LYS A 30 2.37 3.51 1.04
C LYS A 30 2.54 3.55 -0.47
N LYS A 31 2.31 4.72 -1.04
CA LYS A 31 2.71 5.01 -2.43
C LYS A 31 4.23 5.05 -2.48
N TYR A 32 4.84 4.16 -3.25
CA TYR A 32 6.25 4.22 -3.57
C TYR A 32 6.51 5.45 -4.45
N LYS A 33 7.53 6.23 -4.10
CA LYS A 33 7.90 7.41 -4.88
C LYS A 33 8.68 6.94 -6.10
N THR A 34 7.99 6.83 -7.22
CA THR A 34 8.58 6.41 -8.49
C THR A 34 9.41 7.52 -9.11
N ASN A 35 10.46 7.14 -9.84
CA ASN A 35 11.26 8.02 -10.70
C ASN A 35 10.94 7.79 -12.20
N THR A 36 11.81 8.25 -13.10
CA THR A 36 11.66 8.11 -14.57
C THR A 36 11.52 6.66 -15.08
N TYR A 37 12.00 5.66 -14.33
CA TYR A 37 12.06 4.26 -14.77
C TYR A 37 10.90 3.40 -14.28
N ILE A 38 10.12 3.88 -13.30
CA ILE A 38 8.86 3.24 -12.89
C ILE A 38 7.72 4.20 -13.22
N THR A 39 6.88 3.81 -14.16
CA THR A 39 5.82 4.63 -14.76
C THR A 39 4.48 3.90 -14.72
N GLY A 40 3.41 4.51 -15.24
CA GLY A 40 2.07 3.91 -15.26
C GLY A 40 1.28 4.21 -13.99
N ASP A 41 0.53 3.22 -13.52
CA ASP A 41 -0.34 3.38 -12.35
C ASP A 41 0.47 3.61 -11.06
N PRO A 42 -0.12 4.27 -10.04
CA PRO A 42 0.55 4.42 -8.76
C PRO A 42 0.97 3.08 -8.15
N LEU A 43 2.25 2.96 -7.82
CA LEU A 43 2.78 1.79 -7.11
C LEU A 43 2.46 1.90 -5.62
N LEU A 44 1.42 1.18 -5.18
CA LEU A 44 1.00 1.07 -3.79
C LEU A 44 1.50 -0.26 -3.24
N ILE A 45 2.39 -0.21 -2.25
CA ILE A 45 3.05 -1.40 -1.69
C ILE A 45 3.21 -1.26 -0.18
N HIS A 46 3.34 -2.39 0.50
CA HIS A 46 3.60 -2.46 1.94
C HIS A 46 4.94 -1.83 2.28
N GLU A 47 5.04 -1.14 3.41
CA GLU A 47 6.25 -0.44 3.85
C GLU A 47 7.50 -1.34 3.86
N ASP A 48 7.37 -2.58 4.33
CA ASP A 48 8.47 -3.56 4.32
C ASP A 48 8.93 -3.98 2.92
N PHE A 49 8.07 -3.79 1.90
CA PHE A 49 8.40 -4.09 0.51
C PHE A 49 9.12 -2.92 -0.19
N HIS A 50 9.10 -1.70 0.37
CA HIS A 50 9.71 -0.51 -0.25
C HIS A 50 11.22 -0.69 -0.48
N GLU A 51 11.94 -1.17 0.53
CA GLU A 51 13.40 -1.34 0.44
C GLU A 51 13.79 -2.40 -0.59
N ARG A 52 12.90 -3.36 -0.89
CA ARG A 52 13.13 -4.37 -1.92
C ARG A 52 12.86 -3.85 -3.34
N VAL A 53 11.96 -2.88 -3.49
CA VAL A 53 11.66 -2.26 -4.79
C VAL A 53 12.74 -1.24 -5.19
N LYS A 54 13.39 -0.60 -4.24
CA LYS A 54 14.40 0.44 -4.50
C LYS A 54 15.52 0.03 -5.47
N PRO A 55 16.12 -1.18 -5.37
CA PRO A 55 17.13 -1.63 -6.34
C PRO A 55 16.59 -1.79 -7.77
N LEU A 56 15.28 -2.01 -7.95
CA LEU A 56 14.68 -2.23 -9.27
C LEU A 56 14.77 -1.00 -10.16
N GLU A 57 14.73 0.21 -9.59
CA GLU A 57 14.90 1.44 -10.38
C GLU A 57 16.31 1.54 -10.98
N ASN A 58 17.33 1.24 -10.18
CA ASN A 58 18.72 1.24 -10.66
C ASN A 58 18.95 0.12 -11.68
N LEU A 59 18.32 -1.03 -11.48
CA LEU A 59 18.39 -2.14 -12.41
C LEU A 59 17.70 -1.81 -13.74
N ALA A 60 16.49 -1.24 -13.70
CA ALA A 60 15.77 -0.79 -14.89
C ALA A 60 16.60 0.22 -15.68
N LYS A 61 17.22 1.19 -15.00
CA LYS A 61 18.17 2.12 -15.61
C LYS A 61 19.35 1.43 -16.26
N THR A 62 19.99 0.49 -15.56
CA THR A 62 21.18 -0.24 -16.05
C THR A 62 20.85 -1.05 -17.28
N CYS A 63 19.68 -1.67 -17.31
CA CYS A 63 19.20 -2.48 -18.42
C CYS A 63 18.49 -1.66 -19.52
N GLN A 64 18.44 -0.33 -19.38
CA GLN A 64 17.80 0.60 -20.33
C GLN A 64 16.33 0.25 -20.62
N VAL A 65 15.59 -0.10 -19.57
CA VAL A 65 14.16 -0.40 -19.64
C VAL A 65 13.38 0.46 -18.65
N ARG A 66 12.06 0.56 -18.88
CA ARG A 66 11.10 1.14 -17.94
C ARG A 66 10.11 0.08 -17.51
N LEU A 67 9.74 0.12 -16.24
CA LEU A 67 8.65 -0.68 -15.69
C LEU A 67 7.37 0.14 -15.78
N TYR A 68 6.39 -0.35 -16.52
CA TYR A 68 5.07 0.24 -16.56
C TYR A 68 4.16 -0.54 -15.63
N ILE A 69 3.79 0.07 -14.51
CA ILE A 69 2.93 -0.54 -13.49
C ILE A 69 1.50 -0.62 -14.04
N ARG A 70 0.93 -1.82 -13.97
CA ARG A 70 -0.45 -2.13 -14.39
C ARG A 70 -1.38 -2.41 -13.23
N GLY A 71 -0.82 -2.76 -12.07
CA GLY A 71 -1.57 -3.15 -10.89
C GLY A 71 -0.65 -3.24 -9.69
N SER A 72 -1.14 -2.79 -8.54
CA SER A 72 -0.45 -2.93 -7.26
C SER A 72 -1.51 -3.14 -6.17
N TYR A 73 -1.23 -2.81 -4.92
CA TYR A 73 -2.21 -2.99 -3.85
C TYR A 73 -3.57 -2.40 -4.17
N TYR A 74 -4.61 -3.18 -3.87
CA TYR A 74 -6.00 -2.75 -3.91
C TYR A 74 -6.75 -3.16 -2.63
N GLN A 75 -7.74 -2.34 -2.29
CA GLN A 75 -8.59 -2.54 -1.12
C GLN A 75 -9.79 -3.42 -1.48
N LEU A 76 -10.00 -4.48 -0.71
CA LEU A 76 -11.17 -5.34 -0.79
C LEU A 76 -12.41 -4.66 -0.19
N PRO A 77 -13.63 -4.96 -0.69
CA PRO A 77 -14.87 -4.52 -0.06
C PRO A 77 -14.96 -5.00 1.40
N ASN A 78 -14.65 -6.27 1.65
CA ASN A 78 -14.53 -6.85 2.99
C ASN A 78 -13.14 -7.51 3.15
N PRO A 79 -12.38 -7.21 4.22
CA PRO A 79 -11.08 -7.84 4.49
C PRO A 79 -11.09 -9.37 4.50
N ALA A 80 -12.23 -9.99 4.85
CA ALA A 80 -12.40 -11.44 4.89
C ALA A 80 -12.62 -12.08 3.50
N ASP A 81 -12.88 -11.29 2.45
CA ASP A 81 -13.22 -11.80 1.13
C ASP A 81 -12.12 -12.72 0.58
N GLN A 82 -12.55 -13.78 -0.10
CA GLN A 82 -11.64 -14.63 -0.85
C GLN A 82 -11.04 -13.85 -2.02
N VAL A 83 -9.80 -14.15 -2.34
CA VAL A 83 -9.06 -13.51 -3.43
C VAL A 83 -8.55 -14.57 -4.37
N LEU A 84 -8.42 -14.21 -5.64
CA LEU A 84 -7.76 -15.08 -6.61
C LEU A 84 -6.31 -15.28 -6.18
N VAL A 85 -5.81 -16.51 -6.33
CA VAL A 85 -4.44 -16.86 -5.94
C VAL A 85 -3.41 -16.02 -6.71
N SER A 86 -3.73 -15.62 -7.94
CA SER A 86 -2.91 -14.70 -8.76
C SER A 86 -2.73 -13.31 -8.13
N ASP A 87 -3.63 -12.92 -7.23
CA ASP A 87 -3.70 -11.58 -6.67
C ASP A 87 -3.26 -11.54 -5.20
N ALA A 88 -2.88 -12.70 -4.64
CA ALA A 88 -2.55 -12.82 -3.24
C ALA A 88 -1.48 -11.80 -2.79
N ASP A 89 -0.42 -11.64 -3.59
CA ASP A 89 0.66 -10.68 -3.31
C ASP A 89 0.20 -9.22 -3.45
N LEU A 90 -0.76 -8.93 -4.34
CA LEU A 90 -1.29 -7.58 -4.57
C LEU A 90 -2.10 -7.12 -3.34
N VAL A 91 -3.01 -7.95 -2.83
CA VAL A 91 -3.90 -7.56 -1.73
C VAL A 91 -3.21 -7.37 -0.38
N ILE A 92 -1.95 -7.80 -0.24
CA ILE A 92 -1.12 -7.50 0.93
C ILE A 92 -0.07 -6.42 0.63
N GLY A 93 0.09 -5.98 -0.62
CA GLY A 93 1.07 -5.00 -1.04
C GLY A 93 2.50 -5.51 -1.12
N HIS A 94 2.70 -6.83 -1.20
CA HIS A 94 4.01 -7.48 -1.36
C HIS A 94 4.28 -7.93 -2.80
N GLY A 95 3.53 -7.40 -3.76
CA GLY A 95 3.78 -7.57 -5.16
C GLY A 95 3.09 -6.52 -6.01
N PHE A 96 3.49 -6.44 -7.28
CA PHE A 96 2.88 -5.57 -8.27
C PHE A 96 3.01 -6.17 -9.66
N GLN A 97 2.03 -5.88 -10.51
CA GLN A 97 1.99 -6.24 -11.92
C GLN A 97 2.58 -5.15 -12.78
N PHE A 98 3.32 -5.56 -13.80
CA PHE A 98 3.98 -4.63 -14.69
C PHE A 98 4.18 -5.21 -16.09
N GLU A 99 4.59 -4.35 -17.00
CA GLU A 99 5.20 -4.72 -18.26
C GLU A 99 6.49 -3.92 -18.45
N ILE A 100 7.37 -4.43 -19.29
CA ILE A 100 8.66 -3.80 -19.58
C ILE A 100 8.53 -3.03 -20.88
N ARG A 101 8.96 -1.77 -20.84
CA ARG A 101 8.95 -0.85 -21.97
C ARG A 101 10.34 -0.30 -22.24
N ASP A 102 10.56 0.20 -23.46
CA ASP A 102 11.79 0.90 -23.81
C ASP A 102 11.74 2.38 -23.35
N GLU A 103 12.79 3.13 -23.68
CA GLU A 103 12.90 4.56 -23.38
C GLU A 103 11.89 5.43 -24.14
N ASN A 104 11.34 4.92 -25.25
CA ASN A 104 10.29 5.57 -26.03
C ASN A 104 8.88 5.13 -25.61
N ASN A 105 8.78 4.36 -24.52
CA ASN A 105 7.54 3.84 -23.96
C ASN A 105 6.84 2.78 -24.85
N ALA A 106 7.56 2.18 -25.81
CA ALA A 106 7.10 1.02 -26.57
C ALA A 106 7.22 -0.26 -25.72
N ILE A 107 6.27 -1.19 -25.89
CA ILE A 107 6.24 -2.43 -25.13
C ILE A 107 7.34 -3.37 -25.61
N LEU A 108 8.28 -3.69 -24.72
CA LEU A 108 9.30 -4.72 -24.94
C LEU A 108 8.79 -6.08 -24.49
N CYS A 109 8.19 -6.17 -23.29
CA CYS A 109 7.77 -7.44 -22.72
C CYS A 109 6.51 -7.26 -21.87
N ASN A 110 5.38 -7.71 -22.39
CA ASN A 110 4.11 -7.81 -21.67
C ASN A 110 3.99 -9.17 -20.95
N LYS A 111 2.84 -9.43 -20.31
CA LYS A 111 2.55 -10.70 -19.61
C LYS A 111 2.89 -11.96 -20.41
N MET A 112 2.59 -11.98 -21.71
CA MET A 112 2.86 -13.13 -22.57
C MET A 112 4.36 -13.36 -22.76
N CYS A 113 5.14 -12.29 -22.89
CA CYS A 113 6.59 -12.37 -22.93
C CYS A 113 7.19 -12.73 -21.56
N LEU A 114 6.69 -12.14 -20.46
CA LEU A 114 7.18 -12.40 -19.10
C LEU A 114 6.95 -13.86 -18.66
N SER A 115 5.88 -14.51 -19.16
CA SER A 115 5.67 -15.95 -18.96
C SER A 115 6.69 -16.86 -19.66
N LYS A 116 7.46 -16.32 -20.61
CA LYS A 116 8.47 -17.02 -21.40
C LYS A 116 9.88 -16.59 -20.97
N ASN A 117 10.21 -16.74 -19.70
CA ASN A 117 11.55 -16.46 -19.17
C ASN A 117 12.47 -17.69 -19.35
N PRO A 118 13.64 -17.58 -20.03
CA PRO A 118 14.25 -16.39 -20.61
C PRO A 118 13.65 -15.96 -21.97
N THR A 119 13.66 -14.65 -22.23
CA THR A 119 13.25 -14.06 -23.52
C THR A 119 14.44 -13.87 -24.45
N ASP A 120 14.22 -13.65 -25.74
CA ASP A 120 15.24 -13.28 -26.72
C ASP A 120 15.63 -11.79 -26.66
N ILE A 121 14.91 -10.96 -25.91
CA ILE A 121 15.17 -9.52 -25.80
C ILE A 121 16.27 -9.25 -24.76
N PRO A 122 17.48 -8.80 -25.15
CA PRO A 122 18.62 -8.71 -24.23
C PRO A 122 18.40 -7.76 -23.04
N ALA A 123 17.80 -6.60 -23.29
CA ALA A 123 17.50 -5.60 -22.26
C ALA A 123 16.50 -6.15 -21.22
N VAL A 124 15.52 -6.92 -21.67
CA VAL A 124 14.56 -7.58 -20.77
C VAL A 124 15.26 -8.66 -19.96
N ASN A 125 16.04 -9.54 -20.59
CA ASN A 125 16.80 -10.57 -19.86
C ASN A 125 17.74 -9.98 -18.81
N CYS A 126 18.44 -8.88 -19.13
CA CYS A 126 19.26 -8.13 -18.17
C CYS A 126 18.44 -7.81 -16.91
N PHE A 127 17.24 -7.25 -17.11
CA PHE A 127 16.37 -6.89 -16.01
C PHE A 127 15.85 -8.13 -15.26
N LEU A 128 15.31 -9.13 -15.96
CA LEU A 128 14.72 -10.32 -15.34
C LEU A 128 15.74 -11.10 -14.49
N GLN A 129 17.00 -11.21 -14.96
CA GLN A 129 18.08 -11.85 -14.20
C GLN A 129 18.51 -11.01 -12.99
N GLY A 130 18.58 -9.69 -13.14
CA GLY A 130 18.91 -8.80 -12.03
C GLY A 130 17.88 -8.80 -10.91
N VAL A 131 16.58 -8.95 -11.22
CA VAL A 131 15.50 -9.07 -10.22
C VAL A 131 15.77 -10.25 -9.28
N ILE A 132 16.13 -11.41 -9.83
CA ILE A 132 16.44 -12.63 -9.07
C ILE A 132 17.64 -12.40 -8.15
N ASN A 133 18.68 -11.72 -8.65
CA ASN A 133 19.88 -11.41 -7.86
C ASN A 133 19.61 -10.48 -6.67
N HIS A 134 18.52 -9.70 -6.71
CA HIS A 134 18.06 -8.86 -5.59
C HIS A 134 17.11 -9.58 -4.63
N GLY A 135 16.98 -10.91 -4.74
CA GLY A 135 16.16 -11.71 -3.82
C GLY A 135 14.66 -11.50 -3.98
N LEU A 136 14.25 -10.96 -5.14
CA LEU A 136 12.85 -10.88 -5.55
C LEU A 136 12.53 -12.07 -6.45
N THR A 137 11.29 -12.53 -6.35
CA THR A 137 10.82 -13.69 -7.10
C THR A 137 9.66 -13.32 -8.00
N TRP A 138 9.49 -14.08 -9.06
CA TRP A 138 8.27 -14.04 -9.84
C TRP A 138 7.14 -14.62 -9.01
N SER A 139 5.99 -13.96 -9.00
CA SER A 139 4.83 -14.55 -8.35
C SER A 139 4.50 -15.86 -9.04
N LYS A 140 4.49 -16.95 -8.26
CA LYS A 140 4.26 -18.32 -8.75
C LYS A 140 2.97 -18.47 -9.56
N TYR A 141 1.97 -17.65 -9.22
CA TYR A 141 0.62 -17.72 -9.77
C TYR A 141 0.28 -16.54 -10.70
N ASN A 142 1.23 -15.62 -10.89
CA ASN A 142 1.03 -14.42 -11.69
C ASN A 142 2.33 -14.01 -12.39
N THR A 143 2.50 -14.48 -13.62
CA THR A 143 3.77 -14.38 -14.36
C THR A 143 4.17 -12.96 -14.74
N ASP A 144 3.26 -11.99 -14.68
CA ASP A 144 3.54 -10.56 -14.85
C ASP A 144 3.66 -9.80 -13.52
N ALA A 145 3.81 -10.50 -12.40
CA ALA A 145 4.02 -9.90 -11.10
C ALA A 145 5.39 -10.27 -10.49
N ILE A 146 6.05 -9.27 -9.92
CA ILE A 146 7.16 -9.48 -8.98
C ILE A 146 6.57 -9.47 -7.57
N SER A 147 7.05 -10.39 -6.72
CA SER A 147 6.78 -10.40 -5.29
C SER A 147 8.01 -10.83 -4.49
N ASP A 148 7.99 -10.59 -3.18
CA ASP A 148 9.03 -11.10 -2.27
C ASP A 148 8.76 -12.52 -1.75
N GLY A 149 7.75 -13.21 -2.30
CA GLY A 149 7.41 -14.58 -1.92
C GLY A 149 6.70 -14.71 -0.57
N THR A 150 6.31 -13.61 0.08
CA THR A 150 5.63 -13.62 1.38
C THR A 150 4.39 -14.53 1.38
N TYR A 151 3.58 -14.51 0.32
CA TYR A 151 2.43 -15.41 0.19
C TYR A 151 2.83 -16.90 0.15
N ALA A 152 3.87 -17.25 -0.62
CA ALA A 152 4.22 -18.63 -0.91
C ALA A 152 4.82 -19.38 0.29
N ALA A 153 5.32 -18.67 1.30
CA ALA A 153 6.04 -19.25 2.43
C ALA A 153 5.14 -19.67 3.61
N ASN A 154 3.99 -19.01 3.83
CA ASN A 154 3.16 -19.24 5.02
C ASN A 154 1.69 -18.81 4.83
N THR A 155 0.79 -19.76 4.57
CA THR A 155 -0.64 -19.49 4.34
C THR A 155 -1.34 -18.86 5.55
N VAL A 156 -1.02 -19.27 6.78
CA VAL A 156 -1.63 -18.71 8.01
C VAL A 156 -1.14 -17.28 8.25
N GLY A 157 0.17 -17.06 8.10
CA GLY A 157 0.78 -15.73 8.18
C GLY A 157 0.20 -14.79 7.12
N TYR A 158 0.02 -15.29 5.90
CA TYR A 158 -0.63 -14.56 4.82
C TYR A 158 -2.05 -14.11 5.19
N HIS A 159 -2.92 -15.01 5.66
CA HIS A 159 -4.30 -14.63 5.99
C HIS A 159 -4.37 -13.60 7.13
N THR A 160 -3.45 -13.72 8.10
CA THR A 160 -3.31 -12.74 9.19
C THR A 160 -2.90 -11.38 8.64
N LEU A 161 -1.83 -11.33 7.83
CA LEU A 161 -1.33 -10.10 7.21
C LEU A 161 -2.37 -9.46 6.29
N LYS A 162 -3.04 -10.26 5.44
CA LYS A 162 -4.11 -9.77 4.55
C LYS A 162 -5.21 -9.09 5.35
N THR A 163 -5.72 -9.76 6.38
CA THR A 163 -6.81 -9.22 7.20
C THR A 163 -6.37 -7.93 7.89
N ASP A 164 -5.15 -7.91 8.44
CA ASP A 164 -4.60 -6.75 9.14
C ASP A 164 -4.42 -5.54 8.21
N VAL A 165 -3.72 -5.72 7.08
CA VAL A 165 -3.49 -4.68 6.07
C VAL A 165 -4.82 -4.15 5.53
N GLN A 166 -5.73 -5.03 5.12
CA GLN A 166 -7.03 -4.64 4.55
C GLN A 166 -7.92 -3.90 5.55
N THR A 167 -7.87 -4.27 6.84
CA THR A 167 -8.65 -3.58 7.88
C THR A 167 -8.09 -2.18 8.14
N ARG A 168 -6.77 -2.08 8.41
CA ARG A 168 -6.12 -0.81 8.74
C ARG A 168 -6.23 0.22 7.62
N CYS A 169 -6.09 -0.22 6.37
CA CYS A 169 -6.18 0.66 5.21
C CYS A 169 -7.61 1.14 4.90
N LYS A 170 -8.62 0.32 5.20
CA LYS A 170 -10.03 0.73 5.10
C LYS A 170 -10.37 1.80 6.13
N ASP A 171 -9.97 1.59 7.38
CA ASP A 171 -10.24 2.53 8.47
C ASP A 171 -9.56 3.88 8.23
N GLU A 172 -8.31 3.89 7.77
CA GLU A 172 -7.61 5.13 7.45
C GLU A 172 -8.29 5.90 6.31
N LYS A 173 -8.77 5.20 5.28
CA LYS A 173 -9.53 5.81 4.18
C LYS A 173 -10.80 6.48 4.70
N LEU A 174 -11.56 5.80 5.56
CA LEU A 174 -12.78 6.34 6.17
C LEU A 174 -12.48 7.56 7.05
N LYS A 175 -11.45 7.49 7.89
CA LYS A 175 -11.02 8.62 8.73
C LYS A 175 -10.68 9.85 7.89
N ARG A 176 -9.90 9.68 6.82
CA ARG A 176 -9.55 10.77 5.90
C ARG A 176 -10.79 11.38 5.23
N GLN A 177 -11.78 10.57 4.86
CA GLN A 177 -13.04 11.07 4.30
C GLN A 177 -13.85 11.86 5.32
N LEU A 178 -13.99 11.34 6.55
CA LEU A 178 -14.70 12.02 7.64
C LEU A 178 -14.04 13.37 7.97
N PHE A 179 -12.71 13.41 8.12
CA PHE A 179 -11.99 14.67 8.39
C PHE A 179 -12.16 15.70 7.27
N ARG A 180 -12.22 15.27 6.01
CA ARG A 180 -12.50 16.19 4.88
C ARG A 180 -13.93 16.71 4.92
N ALA A 181 -14.91 15.88 5.25
CA ALA A 181 -16.30 16.29 5.39
C ALA A 181 -16.47 17.30 6.53
N LEU A 182 -15.92 17.00 7.72
CA LEU A 182 -15.96 17.90 8.88
C LEU A 182 -15.29 19.24 8.59
N ARG A 183 -14.16 19.26 7.86
CA ARG A 183 -13.53 20.53 7.45
C ARG A 183 -14.40 21.34 6.50
N LYS A 184 -15.10 20.71 5.55
CA LYS A 184 -16.01 21.43 4.64
C LYS A 184 -17.16 22.07 5.41
N MET A 185 -17.80 21.32 6.31
CA MET A 185 -18.89 21.84 7.14
C MET A 185 -18.45 23.02 8.02
N SER A 186 -17.26 22.94 8.62
CA SER A 186 -16.71 24.05 9.42
C SER A 186 -16.39 25.31 8.60
N ILE A 187 -16.12 25.18 7.30
CA ILE A 187 -15.89 26.34 6.42
C ILE A 187 -17.24 26.98 6.07
N GLU A 188 -18.23 26.16 5.70
CA GLU A 188 -19.60 26.60 5.36
C GLU A 188 -20.27 27.36 6.54
N GLU A 189 -20.16 26.86 7.77
CA GLU A 189 -20.71 27.54 8.96
C GLU A 189 -20.06 28.91 9.27
N ASN A 190 -18.82 29.13 8.83
CA ASN A 190 -18.12 30.40 9.03
C ASN A 190 -18.44 31.42 7.92
N GLU A 191 -18.92 30.96 6.75
CA GLU A 191 -19.37 31.83 5.66
C GLU A 191 -20.81 32.32 5.91
N GLU A 192 -21.69 31.52 6.52
CA GLU A 192 -23.06 31.95 6.87
C GLU A 192 -23.14 32.97 8.04
N LYS A 193 -22.06 33.12 8.81
CA LYS A 193 -21.97 34.08 9.93
C LYS A 193 -21.38 35.44 9.54
N LYS A 194 -21.08 35.66 8.26
CA LYS A 194 -20.58 36.93 7.70
C LYS A 194 -21.69 37.67 6.97
#